data_AF-A0A7X3SG54-F1
#
_entry.id   AF-A0A7X3SG54-F1
#
_cell.length_a   1.000
_cell.length_b   1.000
_cell.length_c   1.000
_cell.angle_alpha   90.00
_cell.angle_beta   90.00
_cell.angle_gamma   90.00
#
_symmetry.space_group_name_H-M   'P 1'
#
loop_
_entity.id
_entity.type
_entity.pdbx_description
1 polymer ?
#
loop_
_entity_poly.entity_id
_entity_poly.type
_entity_poly.pdbx_seq_one_letter_code
_entity_poly.pdbx_strand_id
1 'polypeptide(L)'
;LTARLISKELNGKTVQILTSMCDPLRYPKADVVDLYGHRWEIEHGFREMKQHLLNNELTLRSKKPELVRQELWGVVLAYNLLRFMMAQMAYSLKDVEPYQMSFKQSALYLRSHLSLLPGISGGKIPRIMEEIMAMAPGLVLPERRVRHYPRAVKKKPQRYPLRPPLRS
;
A
#
# COMPACT_ATOMS: atom_id res chain seq x y z
N LEU A 1 8.34 21.13 26.94
CA LEU A 1 7.92 20.77 25.56
C LEU A 1 6.62 21.50 25.27
N THR A 2 6.57 22.32 24.22
CA THR A 2 5.37 23.06 23.81
C THR A 2 4.72 22.33 22.64
N ALA A 3 3.40 22.16 22.68
CA ALA A 3 2.64 21.51 21.62
C ALA A 3 1.36 22.29 21.31
N ARG A 4 0.94 22.25 20.04
CA ARG A 4 -0.27 22.89 19.54
C ARG A 4 -1.34 21.84 19.30
N LEU A 5 -2.55 22.10 19.80
CA LEU A 5 -3.73 21.28 19.57
C LEU A 5 -4.51 21.81 18.37
N ILE A 6 -4.85 20.91 17.44
CA ILE A 6 -5.68 21.20 16.27
C ILE A 6 -6.91 20.29 16.29
N SER A 7 -8.11 20.88 16.23
CA SER A 7 -9.39 20.15 16.20
C SER A 7 -10.06 20.23 14.82
N LYS A 8 -10.56 19.11 14.30
CA LYS A 8 -11.31 19.02 13.04
C LYS A 8 -12.51 18.07 13.19
N GLU A 9 -13.64 18.42 12.59
CA GLU A 9 -14.77 17.50 12.41
C GLU A 9 -14.53 16.57 11.21
N LEU A 10 -14.64 15.26 11.43
CA LEU A 10 -14.47 14.21 10.43
C LEU A 10 -15.59 13.18 10.59
N ASN A 11 -16.48 13.09 9.59
CA ASN A 11 -17.63 12.17 9.60
C ASN A 11 -18.49 12.26 10.89
N GLY A 12 -18.75 13.48 11.36
CA GLY A 12 -19.55 13.73 12.58
C GLY A 12 -18.82 13.40 13.89
N LYS A 13 -17.49 13.31 13.86
CA LYS A 13 -16.65 13.13 15.04
C LYS A 13 -15.57 14.21 15.11
N THR A 14 -15.37 14.78 16.28
CA THR A 14 -14.23 15.65 16.56
C THR A 14 -12.96 14.80 16.66
N VAL A 15 -11.99 15.12 15.79
CA VAL A 15 -10.63 14.57 15.82
C VAL A 15 -9.67 15.65 16.28
N GLN A 16 -8.81 15.30 17.23
CA GLN A 16 -7.78 16.16 17.78
C GLN A 16 -6.39 15.68 17.36
N ILE A 17 -5.56 16.61 16.88
CA ILE A 17 -4.20 16.39 16.42
C ILE A 17 -3.28 17.24 17.29
N LEU A 18 -2.32 16.61 17.96
CA LEU A 18 -1.27 17.28 18.72
C LEU A 18 0.00 17.35 17.88
N THR A 19 0.57 18.55 17.71
CA THR A 19 1.76 18.77 16.88
C THR A 19 2.77 19.70 17.55
N SER A 20 4.06 19.49 17.29
CA SER A 20 5.14 20.41 17.67
C SER A 20 5.25 21.63 16.74
N MET A 21 4.47 21.66 15.65
CA MET A 21 4.39 22.78 14.72
C MET A 21 3.54 23.92 15.32
N CYS A 22 4.17 24.73 16.17
CA CYS A 22 3.49 25.73 16.98
C CYS A 22 3.10 27.01 16.24
N ASP A 23 3.82 27.41 15.19
CA ASP A 23 3.58 28.64 14.43
C ASP A 23 2.37 28.48 13.47
N PRO A 24 1.24 29.20 13.70
CA PRO A 24 0.06 29.10 12.85
C PRO A 24 0.20 29.74 11.47
N LEU A 25 1.09 30.72 11.31
CA LEU A 25 1.32 31.40 10.04
C LEU A 25 2.20 30.54 9.14
N ARG A 26 3.22 29.90 9.73
CA ARG A 26 4.11 28.98 8.99
C ARG A 26 3.48 27.60 8.75
N TYR A 27 2.65 27.12 9.68
CA TYR A 27 1.98 25.82 9.58
C TYR A 27 0.47 26.01 9.74
N PRO A 28 -0.23 26.36 8.65
CA PRO A 28 -1.67 26.51 8.65
C PRO A 28 -2.39 25.24 9.13
N LYS A 29 -3.51 25.44 9.82
CA LYS A 29 -4.33 24.34 10.36
C LYS A 29 -4.76 23.35 9.27
N ALA A 30 -5.15 23.87 8.10
CA ALA A 30 -5.65 23.07 7.00
C ALA A 30 -4.60 22.08 6.50
N ASP A 31 -3.37 22.55 6.29
CA ASP A 31 -2.26 21.76 5.75
C ASP A 31 -1.84 20.65 6.72
N VAL A 32 -1.76 20.95 8.03
CA VAL A 32 -1.43 19.94 9.04
C VAL A 32 -2.51 18.86 9.10
N VAL A 33 -3.78 19.26 8.99
CA VAL A 33 -4.92 18.35 8.95
C VAL A 33 -4.90 17.47 7.71
N ASP A 34 -4.58 18.04 6.55
CA ASP A 34 -4.51 17.33 5.29
C ASP A 34 -3.37 16.31 5.30
N LEU A 35 -2.17 16.75 5.72
CA LEU A 35 -1.00 15.90 5.94
C LEU A 35 -1.30 14.75 6.91
N TYR A 36 -2.03 15.01 7.99
CA TYR A 36 -2.42 13.95 8.93
C TYR A 36 -3.40 12.94 8.30
N GLY A 37 -4.17 13.35 7.30
CA GLY A 37 -4.98 12.46 6.48
C GLY A 37 -4.15 11.40 5.74
N HIS A 38 -2.97 11.78 5.26
CA HIS A 38 -2.03 10.87 4.59
C HIS A 38 -1.40 9.83 5.51
N ARG A 39 -1.51 9.95 6.84
CA ARG A 39 -1.01 8.94 7.79
C ARG A 39 -1.61 7.54 7.55
N TRP A 40 -2.82 7.47 7.01
CA TRP A 40 -3.48 6.22 6.63
C TRP A 40 -2.71 5.44 5.53
N GLU A 41 -1.84 6.09 4.78
CA GLU A 41 -1.02 5.44 3.74
C GLU A 41 -0.08 4.39 4.33
N ILE A 42 0.43 4.61 5.56
CA ILE A 42 1.27 3.63 6.26
C ILE A 42 0.46 2.36 6.56
N GLU A 43 -0.79 2.50 7.01
CA GLU A 43 -1.67 1.35 7.23
C GLU A 43 -1.96 0.60 5.94
N HIS A 44 -2.08 1.32 4.83
CA HIS A 44 -2.20 0.73 3.50
C HIS A 44 -0.94 -0.05 3.13
N GLY A 45 0.25 0.51 3.36
CA GLY A 45 1.52 -0.17 3.11
C GLY A 45 1.69 -1.45 3.93
N PHE A 46 1.32 -1.43 5.22
CA PHE A 46 1.30 -2.66 6.02
C PHE A 46 0.34 -3.71 5.47
N ARG A 47 -0.82 -3.30 4.96
CA ARG A 47 -1.76 -4.21 4.31
C ARG A 47 -1.17 -4.78 3.03
N GLU A 48 -0.58 -3.95 2.18
CA GLU A 48 0.05 -4.38 0.93
C GLU A 48 1.14 -5.44 1.19
N MET A 49 2.03 -5.20 2.15
CA MET A 49 3.06 -6.18 2.53
C MET A 49 2.46 -7.49 3.06
N LYS A 50 1.52 -7.44 4.00
CA LYS A 50 0.94 -8.64 4.61
C LYS A 50 0.05 -9.43 3.65
N GLN A 51 -0.80 -8.75 2.89
CA GLN A 51 -1.82 -9.40 2.08
C GLN A 51 -1.33 -9.77 0.68
N HIS A 52 -0.49 -8.93 0.07
CA HIS A 52 -0.09 -9.09 -1.33
C HIS A 52 1.32 -9.66 -1.47
N LEU A 53 2.30 -9.20 -0.68
CA LEU A 53 3.65 -9.78 -0.75
C LEU A 53 3.76 -11.10 0.02
N LEU A 54 3.15 -11.17 1.21
CA LEU A 54 3.14 -12.37 2.05
C LEU A 54 1.92 -13.27 1.83
N ASN A 55 1.04 -12.98 0.87
CA ASN A 55 -0.15 -13.79 0.56
C ASN A 55 -1.07 -14.11 1.77
N ASN A 56 -1.13 -13.24 2.79
CA ASN A 56 -1.83 -13.49 4.06
C ASN A 56 -1.30 -14.69 4.87
N GLU A 57 -0.06 -15.13 4.62
CA GLU A 57 0.58 -16.13 5.45
C GLU A 57 0.73 -15.63 6.88
N LEU A 58 0.34 -16.48 7.84
CA LEU A 58 0.37 -16.12 9.26
C LEU A 58 1.78 -16.19 9.86
N THR A 59 2.66 -16.96 9.22
CA THR A 59 4.03 -17.18 9.69
C THR A 59 5.04 -17.02 8.55
N LEU A 60 6.21 -16.54 8.92
CA LEU A 60 7.38 -16.53 8.06
C LEU A 60 7.99 -17.93 7.95
N ARG A 61 8.77 -18.18 6.90
CA ARG A 61 9.25 -19.54 6.56
C ARG A 61 10.33 -20.02 7.51
N SER A 62 11.19 -19.11 7.96
CA SER A 62 12.33 -19.50 8.79
C SER A 62 11.96 -19.76 10.25
N LYS A 63 12.67 -20.72 10.87
CA LYS A 63 12.57 -21.04 12.30
C LYS A 63 13.72 -20.48 13.14
N LYS A 64 14.70 -19.81 12.51
CA LYS A 64 15.84 -19.18 13.20
C LYS A 64 15.63 -17.67 13.31
N PRO A 65 15.75 -17.04 14.49
CA PRO A 65 15.47 -15.61 14.67
C PRO A 65 16.22 -14.69 13.71
N GLU A 66 17.47 -15.01 13.39
CA GLU A 66 18.33 -14.23 12.49
C GLU A 66 17.80 -14.24 11.06
N LEU A 67 17.41 -15.42 10.58
CA LEU A 67 16.85 -15.61 9.25
C LEU A 67 15.41 -15.06 9.16
N VAL A 68 14.64 -15.06 10.26
CA VAL A 68 13.34 -14.37 10.32
C VAL A 68 13.51 -12.87 10.13
N ARG A 69 14.52 -12.25 10.76
CA ARG A 69 14.83 -10.83 10.53
C ARG A 69 15.22 -10.59 9.06
N GLN A 70 16.03 -11.48 8.49
CA GLN A 70 16.41 -11.39 7.06
C GLN A 70 15.18 -11.46 6.15
N GLU A 71 14.24 -12.36 6.41
CA GLU A 71 13.00 -12.49 5.65
C GLU A 71 12.16 -11.21 5.72
N LEU A 72 12.01 -10.60 6.91
CA LEU A 72 11.34 -9.31 7.07
C LEU A 72 12.02 -8.19 6.27
N TRP A 73 13.35 -8.10 6.33
CA TRP A 73 14.10 -7.14 5.52
C TRP A 73 13.91 -7.38 4.02
N GLY A 74 13.84 -8.63 3.59
CA GLY A 74 13.52 -9.01 2.21
C GLY A 74 12.14 -8.50 1.78
N VAL A 75 11.12 -8.61 2.63
CA VAL A 75 9.78 -8.08 2.37
C VAL A 75 9.79 -6.56 2.24
N VAL A 76 10.46 -5.85 3.16
CA VAL A 76 10.56 -4.38 3.13
C VAL A 76 11.30 -3.91 1.88
N LEU A 77 12.41 -4.57 1.53
CA LEU A 77 13.18 -4.27 0.32
C LEU A 77 12.35 -4.48 -0.95
N ALA A 78 11.66 -5.63 -1.06
CA ALA A 78 10.79 -5.93 -2.19
C ALA A 78 9.65 -4.90 -2.30
N TYR A 79 9.05 -4.52 -1.17
CA TYR A 79 8.01 -3.49 -1.13
C TYR A 79 8.53 -2.15 -1.66
N ASN A 80 9.68 -1.68 -1.15
CA ASN A 80 10.26 -0.40 -1.55
C ASN A 80 10.65 -0.40 -3.03
N LEU A 81 11.24 -1.48 -3.54
CA LEU A 81 11.56 -1.62 -4.96
C LEU A 81 10.30 -1.53 -5.82
N LEU A 82 9.23 -2.23 -5.42
CA LEU A 82 7.98 -2.21 -6.14
C LEU A 82 7.34 -0.81 -6.14
N ARG A 83 7.35 -0.13 -4.98
CA ARG A 83 6.82 1.25 -4.85
C ARG A 83 7.65 2.25 -5.62
N PHE A 84 8.97 2.08 -5.67
CA PHE A 84 9.85 2.92 -6.49
C PHE A 84 9.52 2.77 -7.98
N MET A 85 9.32 1.55 -8.46
CA MET A 85 8.91 1.31 -9.84
C MET A 85 7.52 1.86 -10.15
N MET A 86 6.55 1.69 -9.24
CA MET A 86 5.23 2.31 -9.36
C MET A 86 5.32 3.84 -9.40
N ALA A 87 6.19 4.45 -8.58
CA ALA A 87 6.37 5.89 -8.60
C ALA A 87 6.93 6.37 -9.95
N GLN A 88 7.92 5.67 -10.51
CA GLN A 88 8.42 5.96 -11.85
C GLN A 88 7.31 5.84 -12.90
N MET A 89 6.52 4.77 -12.85
CA MET A 89 5.38 4.57 -13.76
C MET A 89 4.32 5.66 -13.63
N ALA A 90 4.01 6.10 -12.41
CA ALA A 90 3.05 7.18 -12.19
C ALA A 90 3.58 8.50 -12.77
N TYR A 91 4.84 8.83 -12.49
CA TYR A 91 5.47 10.07 -12.96
C TYR A 91 5.77 10.09 -14.45
N SER A 92 5.74 8.94 -15.15
CA SER A 92 5.77 8.92 -16.62
C SER A 92 4.41 9.26 -17.25
N LEU A 93 3.34 9.31 -16.46
CA LEU A 93 2.00 9.72 -16.88
C LEU A 93 1.71 11.16 -16.45
N LYS A 94 0.77 11.79 -17.15
CA LYS A 94 0.31 13.13 -16.81
C LYS A 94 -0.73 13.06 -15.69
N ASP A 95 -0.56 13.88 -14.65
CA ASP A 95 -1.52 14.07 -13.55
C ASP A 95 -1.87 12.77 -12.78
N VAL A 96 -0.92 11.83 -12.66
CA VAL A 96 -1.09 10.58 -11.91
C VAL A 96 -0.09 10.51 -10.76
N GLU A 97 -0.62 10.35 -9.55
CA GLU A 97 0.16 10.13 -8.34
C GLU A 97 0.39 8.64 -8.06
N PRO A 98 1.51 8.25 -7.41
CA PRO A 98 1.84 6.84 -7.15
C PRO A 98 0.76 6.06 -6.39
N TYR A 99 0.00 6.72 -5.50
CA TYR A 99 -1.08 6.09 -4.73
C TYR A 99 -2.32 5.76 -5.58
N GLN A 100 -2.42 6.32 -6.80
CA GLN A 100 -3.50 6.04 -7.74
C GLN A 100 -3.23 4.77 -8.57
N MET A 101 -2.05 4.15 -8.43
CA MET A 101 -1.72 2.91 -9.11
C MET A 101 -2.15 1.67 -8.32
N SER A 102 -2.57 0.64 -9.03
CA SER A 102 -2.97 -0.65 -8.46
C SER A 102 -1.75 -1.43 -7.96
N PHE A 103 -1.52 -1.46 -6.65
CA PHE A 103 -0.41 -2.22 -6.05
C PHE A 103 -0.47 -3.71 -6.44
N LYS A 104 -1.64 -4.34 -6.35
CA LYS A 104 -1.79 -5.77 -6.64
C LYS A 104 -1.43 -6.11 -8.09
N GLN A 105 -1.95 -5.34 -9.06
CA GLN A 105 -1.67 -5.59 -10.48
C GLN A 105 -0.21 -5.29 -10.79
N SER A 106 0.34 -4.20 -10.25
CA SER A 106 1.75 -3.85 -10.40
C SER A 106 2.66 -4.95 -9.83
N ALA A 107 2.36 -5.45 -8.63
CA ALA A 107 3.12 -6.54 -8.00
C ALA A 107 3.14 -7.81 -8.86
N LEU A 108 1.98 -8.21 -9.38
CA LEU A 108 1.87 -9.39 -10.25
C LEU A 108 2.66 -9.20 -11.54
N TYR A 109 2.53 -8.04 -12.18
CA TYR A 109 3.18 -7.70 -13.45
C TYR A 109 4.70 -7.60 -13.32
N LEU A 110 5.20 -6.88 -12.31
CA LEU A 110 6.64 -6.78 -12.07
C LEU A 110 7.23 -8.14 -11.67
N ARG A 111 6.53 -8.92 -10.84
CA ARG A 111 6.99 -10.25 -10.44
C ARG A 111 7.12 -11.19 -11.64
N SER A 112 6.20 -11.15 -12.60
CA SER A 112 6.32 -11.97 -13.81
C SER A 112 7.54 -11.59 -14.64
N HIS A 113 7.80 -10.28 -14.81
CA HIS A 113 8.98 -9.82 -15.54
C HIS A 113 10.30 -10.18 -14.83
N LEU A 114 10.37 -9.95 -13.52
CA LEU A 114 11.55 -10.30 -12.72
C LEU A 114 11.86 -11.80 -12.77
N SER A 115 10.83 -12.66 -12.84
CA SER A 115 11.01 -14.11 -12.94
C SER A 115 11.65 -14.57 -14.25
N LEU A 116 11.55 -13.76 -15.32
CA LEU A 116 12.12 -14.06 -16.63
C LEU A 116 13.56 -13.54 -16.78
N LEU A 117 13.96 -12.53 -16.01
CA LEU A 117 15.27 -11.87 -16.14
C LEU A 117 16.49 -12.81 -16.13
N PRO A 118 16.56 -13.88 -15.30
CA PRO A 118 17.73 -14.78 -15.32
C PRO A 118 17.98 -15.46 -16.67
N GLY A 119 16.95 -15.61 -17.51
CA GLY A 119 17.07 -16.22 -18.83
C GLY A 119 17.40 -15.25 -19.96
N ILE A 120 17.65 -13.97 -19.66
CA ILE A 120 17.76 -12.90 -20.65
C ILE A 120 19.17 -12.32 -20.64
N SER A 121 19.73 -12.09 -21.84
CA SER A 121 21.00 -11.36 -21.98
C SER A 121 20.89 -9.93 -21.43
N GLY A 122 21.90 -9.48 -20.69
CA GLY A 122 21.93 -8.16 -20.06
C GLY A 122 21.69 -6.99 -21.02
N GLY A 123 22.06 -7.12 -22.30
CA GLY A 123 21.80 -6.11 -23.32
C GLY A 123 20.32 -5.86 -23.63
N LYS A 124 19.41 -6.78 -23.23
CA LYS A 124 17.96 -6.63 -23.42
C LYS A 124 17.26 -5.99 -22.22
N ILE A 125 17.95 -5.79 -21.09
CA ILE A 125 17.36 -5.20 -19.88
C ILE A 125 16.74 -3.82 -20.16
N PRO A 126 17.40 -2.88 -20.88
CA PRO A 126 16.80 -1.56 -21.15
C PRO A 126 15.45 -1.66 -21.87
N ARG A 127 15.34 -2.54 -22.87
CA ARG A 127 14.09 -2.79 -23.59
C ARG A 127 12.99 -3.34 -22.67
N ILE A 128 13.33 -4.26 -21.77
CA ILE A 128 12.35 -4.80 -20.81
C ILE A 128 11.88 -3.70 -19.87
N MET A 129 12.78 -2.81 -19.45
CA MET A 129 12.40 -1.67 -18.63
C MET A 129 11.44 -0.73 -19.36
N GLU A 130 11.67 -0.47 -20.65
CA GLU A 130 10.72 0.28 -21.49
C GLU A 130 9.36 -0.42 -21.59
N GLU A 131 9.33 -1.73 -21.81
CA GLU A 131 8.09 -2.54 -21.85
C GLU A 131 7.35 -2.55 -20.51
N ILE A 132 8.08 -2.57 -19.39
CA ILE A 132 7.52 -2.46 -18.05
C ILE A 132 6.87 -1.08 -17.88
N MET A 133 7.56 0.00 -18.26
CA MET A 133 7.08 1.37 -18.14
C MET A 133 5.88 1.66 -19.06
N ALA A 134 5.85 1.06 -20.26
CA ALA A 134 4.74 1.20 -21.21
C ALA A 134 3.41 0.67 -20.67
N MET A 135 3.43 -0.22 -19.67
CA MET A 135 2.23 -0.76 -19.02
C MET A 135 1.59 0.22 -18.02
N ALA A 136 2.27 1.32 -17.66
CA ALA A 136 1.82 2.26 -16.64
C ALA A 136 0.33 2.68 -16.76
N PRO A 137 -0.21 3.05 -17.95
CA PRO A 137 -1.62 3.47 -18.07
C PRO A 137 -2.61 2.37 -17.65
N GLY A 138 -2.29 1.09 -17.92
CA GLY A 138 -3.15 -0.04 -17.60
C GLY A 138 -3.17 -0.41 -16.11
N LEU A 139 -2.29 0.20 -15.31
CA LEU A 139 -2.19 -0.02 -13.87
C LEU A 139 -2.84 1.10 -13.04
N VAL A 140 -3.30 2.17 -13.68
CA VAL A 140 -4.00 3.27 -13.01
C VAL A 140 -5.38 2.82 -12.55
N LEU A 141 -5.70 3.07 -11.28
CA LEU A 141 -7.01 2.77 -10.73
C LEU A 141 -8.04 3.81 -11.21
N PRO A 142 -9.29 3.40 -11.47
CA PRO A 142 -10.35 4.35 -11.74
C PRO A 142 -10.61 5.23 -10.51
N GLU A 143 -11.19 6.41 -10.75
CA GLU A 143 -11.54 7.34 -9.68
C GLU A 143 -12.39 6.66 -8.60
N ARG A 144 -12.01 6.88 -7.34
CA ARG A 144 -12.63 6.22 -6.20
C ARG A 144 -14.04 6.76 -6.01
N ARG A 145 -15.04 5.95 -6.37
CA ARG A 145 -16.46 6.27 -6.14
C ARG A 145 -16.74 6.50 -4.66
N VAL A 146 -17.61 7.47 -4.39
CA VAL A 146 -18.11 7.73 -3.03
C VAL A 146 -18.85 6.49 -2.53
N ARG A 147 -18.60 6.15 -1.27
CA ARG A 147 -19.22 4.98 -0.63
C ARG A 147 -20.70 5.25 -0.42
N HIS A 148 -21.56 4.46 -1.08
CA HIS A 148 -23.02 4.53 -0.91
C HIS A 148 -23.53 3.75 0.32
N TYR A 149 -22.81 2.74 0.80
CA TYR A 149 -23.26 1.89 1.90
C TYR A 149 -22.58 2.23 3.23
N PRO A 150 -23.31 2.25 4.36
CA PRO A 150 -22.72 2.47 5.68
C PRO A 150 -21.66 1.42 6.00
N ARG A 151 -20.70 1.75 6.87
CA ARG A 151 -19.73 0.77 7.43
C ARG A 151 -20.43 -0.17 8.43
N ALA A 152 -21.36 -0.96 7.92
CA ALA A 152 -22.05 -1.99 8.67
C ALA A 152 -21.55 -3.36 8.22
N VAL A 153 -21.30 -4.23 9.20
CA VAL A 153 -20.96 -5.62 8.95
C VAL A 153 -22.22 -6.32 8.41
N LYS A 154 -22.25 -6.63 7.10
CA LYS A 154 -23.39 -7.35 6.49
C LYS A 154 -23.58 -8.74 7.10
N LYS A 155 -22.48 -9.42 7.48
CA LYS A 155 -22.47 -10.72 8.15
C LYS A 155 -21.32 -10.77 9.15
N LYS A 156 -21.58 -11.16 10.40
CA LYS A 156 -20.53 -11.30 11.43
C LYS A 156 -19.44 -12.27 10.89
N PRO A 157 -18.15 -11.93 10.98
CA PRO A 157 -17.08 -12.88 10.64
C PRO A 157 -17.23 -14.13 11.49
N GLN A 158 -17.28 -15.31 10.85
CA GLN A 158 -17.36 -16.58 11.56
C GLN A 158 -15.95 -16.98 11.98
N ARG A 159 -15.71 -17.14 13.29
CA ARG A 159 -14.40 -17.54 13.83
C ARG A 159 -14.04 -19.00 13.51
N TYR A 160 -15.06 -19.83 13.25
CA TYR A 160 -14.92 -21.26 12.98
C TYR A 160 -15.68 -21.63 11.70
N PRO A 161 -15.18 -22.63 10.93
CA PRO A 161 -15.89 -23.13 9.76
C PRO A 161 -17.25 -23.71 10.14
N LEU A 162 -18.20 -23.66 9.20
CA LEU A 162 -19.48 -24.36 9.34
C LEU A 162 -19.23 -25.87 9.34
N ARG A 163 -19.94 -26.59 10.21
CA ARG A 163 -19.91 -28.05 10.23
C ARG A 163 -20.39 -28.56 8.86
N PRO A 164 -19.64 -29.43 8.16
CA PRO A 164 -20.12 -30.04 6.94
C PRO A 164 -21.37 -30.88 7.23
N PRO A 165 -22.31 -30.97 6.28
CA PRO A 165 -23.46 -31.85 6.43
C PRO A 165 -22.98 -33.29 6.64
N LEU A 166 -23.68 -34.02 7.53
CA LEU A 166 -23.48 -35.45 7.66
C LEU A 166 -23.72 -36.08 6.28
N ARG A 167 -22.74 -36.86 5.79
CA ARG A 167 -22.95 -37.69 4.60
C ARG A 167 -23.99 -38.74 4.98
N SER A 168 -25.16 -38.67 4.35
CA SER A 168 -26.20 -39.71 4.37
C SER A 168 -25.73 -40.94 3.62
#